data_AF-A0A9E4YQF1-F1
#
_entry.id   AF-A0A9E4YQF1-F1
#
_cell.length_a   1.000
_cell.length_b   1.000
_cell.length_c   1.000
_cell.angle_alpha   90.00
_cell.angle_beta   90.00
_cell.angle_gamma   90.00
#
_symmetry.space_group_name_H-M   'P 1'
#
loop_
_entity.id
_entity.type
_entity.pdbx_description
1 polymer ?
#
loop_
_entity_poly.entity_id
_entity_poly.type
_entity_poly.pdbx_seq_one_letter_code
_entity_poly.pdbx_strand_id
1 'polypeptide(L)' 'HLYIRYLRDKLEDDHTDPKLIISEWGIGYRLEALPGA' A
#
# COMPACT_ATOMS: atom_id res chain seq x y z
N HIS A 1 -9.29 5.91 1.87
CA HIS A 1 -8.11 6.80 1.86
C HIS A 1 -7.51 6.97 3.26
N LEU A 2 -8.24 7.50 4.27
CA LEU A 2 -7.69 7.68 5.64
C LEU A 2 -7.11 6.40 6.26
N TYR A 3 -7.88 5.31 6.30
CA TYR A 3 -7.41 4.05 6.90
C TYR A 3 -6.30 3.37 6.11
N ILE A 4 -6.25 3.57 4.78
CA ILE A 4 -5.16 3.05 3.96
C ILE A 4 -3.87 3.80 4.26
N ARG A 5 -3.94 5.11 4.52
CA ARG A 5 -2.77 5.86 5.00
C ARG A 5 -2.23 5.29 6.31
N TYR A 6 -3.10 5.06 7.30
CA TYR A 6 -2.67 4.45 8.56
C TYR A 6 -2.10 3.04 8.40
N LEU A 7 -2.59 2.28 7.41
CA LEU A 7 -2.05 0.96 7.12
C LEU A 7 -0.67 1.07 6.47
N ARG A 8 -0.49 2.00 5.52
CA ARG A 8 0.80 2.29 4.90
C ARG A 8 1.83 2.80 5.92
N ASP A 9 1.44 3.67 6.85
CA ASP A 9 2.29 4.15 7.95
C ASP A 9 2.85 3.02 8.83
N LYS A 10 2.17 1.86 8.86
CA LYS A 10 2.56 0.70 9.68
C LYS A 10 3.32 -0.37 8.92
N LEU A 11 3.12 -0.47 7.60
CA LEU A 11 3.58 -1.61 6.80
C LEU A 11 4.61 -1.22 5.74
N GLU A 12 4.56 0.00 5.23
CA GLU A 12 5.48 0.49 4.21
C GLU A 12 6.68 1.15 4.91
N ASP A 13 7.87 1.01 4.31
CA ASP A 13 9.05 1.76 4.75
C ASP A 13 8.89 3.27 4.51
N ASP A 14 8.27 3.64 3.38
CA ASP A 14 7.87 5.00 3.02
C ASP A 14 6.43 4.99 2.52
N HIS A 15 5.52 5.60 3.29
CA HIS A 15 4.10 5.64 2.95
C HIS A 15 3.74 6.47 1.71
N THR A 16 4.66 7.34 1.24
CA THR A 16 4.50 8.17 0.05
C THR A 16 4.94 7.45 -1.23
N ASP A 17 5.76 6.40 -1.08
CA ASP A 17 6.17 5.46 -2.13
C ASP A 17 5.74 4.02 -1.77
N PRO A 18 4.43 3.71 -1.75
CA PRO A 18 3.93 2.44 -1.27
C PRO A 18 4.27 1.29 -2.23
N LYS A 19 4.82 0.20 -1.68
CA LYS A 19 5.23 -1.01 -2.41
C LYS A 19 4.37 -2.22 -2.09
N LEU A 20 3.67 -2.22 -0.96
CA LEU A 20 2.78 -3.31 -0.56
C LEU A 20 1.33 -3.01 -0.93
N ILE A 21 0.86 -1.79 -0.69
CA ILE A 21 -0.55 -1.41 -0.90
C ILE A 21 -0.61 -0.43 -2.07
N ILE A 22 -0.81 -0.95 -3.28
CA ILE A 22 -0.82 -0.17 -4.52
C ILE A 22 -2.19 0.45 -4.76
N SER A 23 -2.20 1.70 -5.20
CA SER A 23 -3.44 2.38 -5.62
C SER A 23 -3.77 2.05 -7.07
N GLU A 24 -4.97 1.51 -7.28
CA GLU A 24 -5.55 1.24 -8.59
C GLU A 24 -6.57 2.33 -8.93
N TRP A 25 -6.21 3.21 -9.87
CA TRP A 25 -6.99 4.40 -10.20
C TRP A 25 -8.40 4.03 -10.66
N GLY A 26 -9.41 4.62 -10.01
CA GLY A 26 -10.82 4.36 -10.31
C GLY A 26 -11.35 3.01 -9.80
N ILE A 27 -10.53 2.19 -9.15
CA ILE A 27 -10.91 0.85 -8.68
C ILE A 27 -10.76 0.74 -7.16
N GLY A 28 -9.58 1.03 -6.61
CA GLY A 28 -9.31 0.81 -5.20
C GLY A 28 -7.84 0.55 -4.90
N TYR A 29 -7.56 -0.53 -4.18
CA TYR A 29 -6.20 -0.89 -3.76
C TYR A 29 -5.93 -2.37 -3.98
N ARG A 30 -4.67 -2.69 -4.29
CA ARG A 30 -4.17 -4.07 -4.41
C ARG A 30 -3.06 -4.30 -3.40
N LEU A 31 -3.05 -5.46 -2.76
CA LEU A 31 -1.90 -5.94 -2.01
C LEU A 31 -0.93 -6.62 -2.98
N GLU A 32 0.28 -6.10 -3.08
CA GLU A 32 1.36 -6.70 -3.85
C GLU A 32 2.09 -7.74 -2.99
N ALA A 33 2.40 -8.89 -3.57
CA ALA A 33 3.13 -9.95 -2.85
C ALA A 33 4.53 -9.45 -2.48
N LEU A 34 4.96 -9.72 -1.24
CA LEU A 34 6.31 -9.41 -0.80
C LEU A 34 7.32 -10.08 -1.75
N PRO A 35 8.30 -9.35 -2.30
CA PRO A 35 9.38 -9.98 -3.05
C PRO A 35 10.11 -10.96 -2.14
N GLY A 36 9.97 -12.26 -2.42
CA GLY A 36 10.60 -13.34 -1.65
C GLY A 36 9.67 -14.25 -0.84
N ALA A 37 8.34 -14.16 -1.02
CA ALA A 37 7.39 -15.19 -0.58
C ALA A 37 7.30 -16.36 -1.58
#